data_AF-A0AAW3A877-F1
#
_entry.id   AF-A0AAW3A877-F1
#
_cell.length_a   1.000
_cell.length_b   1.000
_cell.length_c   1.000
_cell.angle_alpha   90.00
_cell.angle_beta   90.00
_cell.angle_gamma   90.00
#
_symmetry.space_group_name_H-M   'P 1'
#
loop_
_entity.id
_entity.type
_entity.pdbx_description
1 polymer ?
#
loop_
_entity_poly.entity_id
_entity_poly.type
_entity_poly.pdbx_seq_one_letter_code
_entity_poly.pdbx_strand_id
1 'polypeptide(L)'
;MRGKTSHHVFSPAKAQSLRFSTDHTSSFLPLITCGCVDSYSSAAAFRNGKRTISLWRKSPPLLLSAALIIVALTVALSVEARRLVAVGDLHGDYEQSVSVLRLTRLIDNRNHWIGEDAFLVQLGDILDVGPDDLLIVRLLMRLQQEALANGGDVIQLLGNHELRNFRGDYKAVDEASLAASGGAKGRDILLSNVTELGRYLRSRRAIFHYGPFLFMHGGFSTATAGMITSLKKIEQFNSELSKALLNGTISPLARNGLDLTEDEVSNVANPILVRSILNVKCGALSKVLDKKFPGIQAVVVGHVPHDPRDFEDWRLCRGRLIDIDFGMSRWKKGDPGHVAALEIEEGTWHAQLIETSTGSSSVLGRNAPVADAVMVHYLLGFFALIVAVAVGVFLVAYYVPFRSTPALEPLLEANAIHYGTV
;
A
#
# COMPACT_ATOMS: atom_id res chain seq x y z
N MET A 1 -52.45 -41.65 -10.94
CA MET A 1 -53.72 -41.02 -10.52
C MET A 1 -53.41 -39.67 -9.87
N ARG A 2 -54.29 -38.70 -10.13
CA ARG A 2 -54.48 -37.31 -9.65
C ARG A 2 -53.75 -36.91 -8.35
N GLY A 3 -53.32 -35.66 -8.14
CA GLY A 3 -53.72 -34.44 -8.84
C GLY A 3 -52.97 -33.17 -8.40
N LYS A 4 -53.23 -32.11 -9.17
CA LYS A 4 -52.89 -30.70 -8.94
C LYS A 4 -53.77 -30.10 -7.84
N THR A 5 -53.24 -29.14 -7.09
CA THR A 5 -53.98 -27.94 -6.66
C THR A 5 -53.06 -26.73 -6.53
N SER A 6 -53.38 -25.71 -7.31
CA SER A 6 -52.99 -24.31 -7.16
C SER A 6 -54.01 -23.59 -6.27
N HIS A 7 -53.61 -22.63 -5.44
CA HIS A 7 -54.47 -21.50 -5.09
C HIS A 7 -53.69 -20.21 -4.79
N HIS A 8 -54.36 -19.13 -5.18
CA HIS A 8 -54.00 -17.73 -5.28
C HIS A 8 -54.10 -16.96 -3.95
N VAL A 9 -53.25 -15.92 -3.84
CA VAL A 9 -53.55 -14.51 -3.45
C VAL A 9 -54.18 -14.23 -2.06
N PHE A 10 -53.49 -13.43 -1.24
CA PHE A 10 -53.92 -12.08 -0.82
C PHE A 10 -52.81 -11.36 -0.01
N SER A 11 -52.47 -10.14 -0.42
CA SER A 11 -51.87 -9.08 0.40
C SER A 11 -53.00 -8.09 0.74
N PRO A 12 -52.93 -7.34 1.85
CA PRO A 12 -52.69 -5.89 1.66
C PRO A 12 -51.98 -5.14 2.81
N ALA A 13 -51.37 -4.00 2.40
CA ALA A 13 -51.29 -2.68 3.07
C ALA A 13 -50.44 -2.55 4.36
N LYS A 14 -49.83 -1.40 4.72
CA LYS A 14 -49.54 -0.07 4.13
C LYS A 14 -48.61 0.61 5.16
N ALA A 15 -47.60 1.36 4.72
CA ALA A 15 -47.14 2.56 5.44
C ALA A 15 -46.43 3.51 4.45
N GLN A 16 -47.11 4.61 4.16
CA GLN A 16 -46.63 5.90 3.64
C GLN A 16 -45.71 6.57 4.68
N SER A 17 -44.93 7.62 4.44
CA SER A 17 -44.46 8.43 3.30
C SER A 17 -43.41 9.38 3.91
N LEU A 18 -42.50 9.92 3.08
CA LEU A 18 -42.25 11.37 3.00
C LEU A 18 -41.25 11.63 1.87
N ARG A 19 -41.75 12.28 0.83
CA ARG A 19 -40.99 12.98 -0.20
C ARG A 19 -40.84 14.44 0.25
N PHE A 20 -39.72 15.07 -0.08
CA PHE A 20 -39.71 16.48 -0.44
C PHE A 20 -38.80 16.67 -1.66
N SER A 21 -39.32 17.45 -2.60
CA SER A 21 -38.71 17.89 -3.86
C SER A 21 -39.00 19.38 -4.00
N THR A 22 -38.25 20.03 -4.91
CA THR A 22 -38.42 21.39 -5.48
C THR A 22 -37.93 22.54 -4.60
N ASP A 23 -37.26 23.59 -5.08
CA ASP A 23 -36.96 24.00 -6.45
C ASP A 23 -35.86 25.10 -6.47
N HIS A 24 -35.40 25.38 -7.70
CA HIS A 24 -34.54 26.46 -8.19
C HIS A 24 -34.56 27.83 -7.48
N THR A 25 -33.42 28.55 -7.49
CA THR A 25 -33.26 29.86 -8.17
C THR A 25 -31.84 30.42 -8.02
N SER A 26 -31.49 31.24 -9.01
CA SER A 26 -30.20 31.84 -9.32
C SER A 26 -29.89 33.12 -8.54
N SER A 27 -28.61 33.51 -8.61
CA SER A 27 -28.11 34.88 -8.90
C SER A 27 -27.41 35.70 -7.79
N PHE A 28 -26.32 36.33 -8.24
CA PHE A 28 -25.72 37.61 -7.85
C PHE A 28 -24.76 37.73 -6.64
N LEU A 29 -23.51 38.03 -7.01
CA LEU A 29 -22.47 38.75 -6.26
C LEU A 29 -22.97 40.07 -5.66
N PRO A 30 -22.37 40.54 -4.55
CA PRO A 30 -22.28 41.96 -4.27
C PRO A 30 -20.86 42.50 -4.50
N LEU A 31 -20.80 43.56 -5.32
CA LEU A 31 -19.69 44.50 -5.41
C LEU A 31 -19.52 45.22 -4.06
N ILE A 32 -18.26 45.41 -3.67
CA ILE A 32 -17.84 46.35 -2.62
C ILE A 32 -17.83 47.74 -3.25
N THR A 33 -18.73 48.63 -2.82
CA THR A 33 -18.69 50.05 -3.17
C THR A 33 -17.86 50.83 -2.17
N CYS A 34 -17.00 51.70 -2.72
CA CYS A 34 -16.17 52.66 -2.02
C CYS A 34 -17.01 53.90 -1.69
N GLY A 35 -17.00 54.35 -0.43
CA GLY A 35 -17.64 55.58 0.01
C GLY A 35 -16.61 56.61 0.46
N CYS A 36 -16.42 57.66 -0.35
CA CYS A 36 -15.83 58.92 0.08
C CYS A 36 -16.89 59.78 0.77
N VAL A 37 -16.54 60.43 1.88
CA VAL A 37 -17.24 61.61 2.39
C VAL A 37 -16.19 62.66 2.76
N ASP A 38 -16.41 63.85 2.19
CA ASP A 38 -15.61 65.05 2.27
C ASP A 38 -15.82 65.86 3.56
N SER A 39 -14.74 66.57 3.92
CA SER A 39 -14.68 67.95 4.45
C SER A 39 -15.29 68.32 5.81
N TYR A 40 -14.47 68.90 6.70
CA TYR A 40 -14.58 70.31 7.14
C TYR A 40 -13.30 70.78 7.87
N SER A 41 -12.96 72.05 7.64
CA SER A 41 -11.78 72.79 8.10
C SER A 41 -11.94 73.40 9.51
N SER A 42 -10.87 73.45 10.33
CA SER A 42 -10.19 74.71 10.72
C SER A 42 -9.36 74.64 12.03
N ALA A 43 -8.20 75.31 11.96
CA ALA A 43 -7.45 76.06 12.98
C ALA A 43 -6.74 75.38 14.20
N ALA A 44 -5.41 75.30 14.05
CA ALA A 44 -4.32 75.76 14.93
C ALA A 44 -4.33 75.54 16.47
N ALA A 45 -3.30 74.83 16.97
CA ALA A 45 -2.48 75.25 18.11
C ALA A 45 -1.16 74.46 18.19
N PHE A 46 -0.05 75.18 18.27
CA PHE A 46 1.32 74.69 18.47
C PHE A 46 1.52 74.21 19.92
N ARG A 47 2.08 73.01 20.13
CA ARG A 47 2.97 72.73 21.28
C ARG A 47 3.80 71.45 21.09
N ASN A 48 5.11 71.61 21.22
CA ASN A 48 6.14 70.58 21.16
C ASN A 48 5.90 69.46 22.19
N GLY A 49 5.95 68.22 21.73
CA GLY A 49 6.00 67.03 22.58
C GLY A 49 6.43 65.81 21.78
N LYS A 50 7.64 65.32 22.03
CA LYS A 50 8.27 64.16 21.38
C LYS A 50 7.30 62.97 21.37
N ARG A 51 6.78 62.60 20.20
CA ARG A 51 6.17 61.28 19.99
C ARG A 51 7.30 60.27 19.73
N THR A 52 7.77 59.62 20.79
CA THR A 52 8.40 58.31 20.64
C THR A 52 7.32 57.35 20.15
N ILE A 53 7.40 56.97 18.87
CA ILE A 53 6.55 55.92 18.31
C ILE A 53 7.00 54.63 18.99
N SER A 54 6.26 54.22 20.02
CA SER A 54 6.26 52.87 20.54
C SER A 54 5.73 51.94 19.44
N LEU A 55 6.63 51.49 18.56
CA LEU A 55 6.43 50.37 17.63
C LEU A 55 6.47 49.03 18.39
N TRP A 56 5.82 48.97 19.55
CA TRP A 56 5.53 47.72 20.25
C TRP A 56 4.03 47.49 20.14
N ARG A 57 3.58 47.02 18.98
CA ARG A 57 2.22 46.48 18.86
C ARG A 57 2.14 45.36 17.82
N LYS A 58 2.15 44.15 18.38
CA LYS A 58 1.29 43.01 18.01
C LYS A 58 1.41 42.48 16.57
N SER A 59 2.34 41.55 16.35
CA SER A 59 2.16 40.49 15.33
C SER A 59 2.76 39.11 15.69
N PRO A 60 2.76 38.61 16.95
CA PRO A 60 3.21 37.23 17.20
C PRO A 60 2.33 36.12 16.56
N PRO A 61 0.99 36.24 16.39
CA PRO A 61 0.20 35.09 15.92
C PRO A 61 0.36 34.80 14.43
N LEU A 62 0.64 35.82 13.59
CA LEU A 62 0.77 35.68 12.13
C LEU A 62 2.07 34.98 11.70
N LEU A 63 3.17 35.23 12.41
CA LEU A 63 4.47 34.60 12.12
C LEU A 63 4.52 33.15 12.63
N LEU A 64 3.93 32.87 13.79
CA LEU A 64 3.78 31.50 14.30
C LEU A 64 2.87 30.66 13.42
N SER A 65 1.76 31.22 12.93
CA SER A 65 0.87 30.51 12.00
C SER A 65 1.52 30.28 10.64
N ALA A 66 2.29 31.24 10.11
CA ALA A 66 3.06 31.02 8.88
C ALA A 66 4.12 29.92 9.04
N ALA A 67 4.84 29.89 10.17
CA ALA A 67 5.83 28.84 10.46
C ALA A 67 5.18 27.45 10.61
N LEU A 68 4.04 27.36 11.30
CA LEU A 68 3.26 26.12 11.42
C LEU A 68 2.73 25.64 10.06
N ILE A 69 2.29 26.55 9.20
CA ILE A 69 1.84 26.23 7.83
C ILE A 69 3.02 25.72 7.00
N ILE A 70 4.20 26.35 7.09
CA ILE A 70 5.39 25.91 6.37
C ILE A 70 5.82 24.53 6.86
N VAL A 71 5.86 24.28 8.17
CA VAL A 71 6.18 22.97 8.75
C VAL A 71 5.16 21.91 8.29
N ALA A 72 3.86 22.22 8.35
CA ALA A 72 2.82 21.32 7.88
C ALA A 72 2.92 21.05 6.38
N LEU A 73 3.24 22.05 5.55
CA LEU A 73 3.50 21.88 4.12
C LEU A 73 4.74 21.02 3.88
N THR A 74 5.84 21.25 4.59
CA THR A 74 7.06 20.45 4.43
C THR A 74 6.85 19.01 4.86
N VAL A 75 6.09 18.75 5.94
CA VAL A 75 5.72 17.40 6.37
C VAL A 75 4.79 16.74 5.35
N ALA A 76 3.82 17.50 4.81
CA ALA A 76 2.93 16.99 3.76
C ALA A 76 3.66 16.71 2.44
N LEU A 77 4.74 17.44 2.15
CA LEU A 77 5.60 17.25 0.98
C LEU A 77 6.73 16.24 1.23
N SER A 78 6.98 15.83 2.48
CA SER A 78 8.03 14.85 2.85
C SER A 78 7.48 13.47 3.18
N VAL A 79 6.20 13.20 2.92
CA VAL A 79 5.71 11.81 2.94
C VAL A 79 6.33 11.14 1.72
N GLU A 80 7.42 10.40 1.93
CA GLU A 80 7.97 9.55 0.88
C GLU A 80 6.87 8.63 0.37
N ALA A 81 6.83 8.48 -0.95
CA ALA A 81 5.89 7.59 -1.60
C ALA A 81 6.09 6.16 -1.10
N ARG A 82 5.02 5.53 -0.61
CA ARG A 82 5.05 4.14 -0.20
C ARG A 82 5.49 3.25 -1.36
N ARG A 83 6.35 2.29 -1.04
CA ARG A 83 6.78 1.24 -1.98
C ARG A 83 5.88 0.01 -1.85
N LEU A 84 5.51 -0.56 -2.99
CA LEU A 84 4.85 -1.86 -3.05
C LEU A 84 5.74 -2.81 -3.85
N VAL A 85 6.12 -3.93 -3.23
CA VAL A 85 7.00 -4.94 -3.82
C VAL A 85 6.19 -6.22 -4.00
N ALA A 86 6.00 -6.65 -5.24
CA ALA A 86 5.32 -7.90 -5.55
C ALA A 86 6.32 -9.00 -5.94
N VAL A 87 6.11 -10.19 -5.40
CA VAL A 87 6.94 -11.38 -5.61
C VAL A 87 6.05 -12.54 -6.06
N GLY A 88 6.48 -13.23 -7.10
CA GLY A 88 5.80 -14.42 -7.64
C GLY A 88 5.96 -15.67 -6.77
N ASP A 89 5.94 -16.81 -7.45
CA ASP A 89 5.92 -18.15 -6.87
C ASP A 89 7.25 -18.49 -6.17
N LEU A 90 7.19 -19.08 -4.97
CA LEU A 90 8.37 -19.36 -4.14
C LEU A 90 8.68 -20.85 -4.01
N HIS A 91 7.67 -21.72 -4.09
CA HIS A 91 7.80 -23.17 -4.21
C HIS A 91 8.87 -23.80 -3.31
N GLY A 92 8.78 -23.54 -2.01
CA GLY A 92 9.63 -24.15 -1.00
C GLY A 92 11.13 -23.84 -1.09
N ASP A 93 11.56 -22.82 -1.84
CA ASP A 93 12.97 -22.40 -1.91
C ASP A 93 13.25 -21.23 -0.96
N TYR A 94 13.68 -21.54 0.26
CA TYR A 94 13.91 -20.53 1.31
C TYR A 94 15.03 -19.56 0.96
N GLU A 95 16.13 -20.04 0.38
CA GLU A 95 17.27 -19.18 0.04
C GLU A 95 16.90 -18.17 -1.03
N GLN A 96 16.12 -18.57 -2.04
CA GLN A 96 15.64 -17.65 -3.07
C GLN A 96 14.61 -16.68 -2.53
N SER A 97 13.74 -17.14 -1.62
CA SER A 97 12.79 -16.29 -0.89
C SER A 97 13.52 -15.22 -0.07
N VAL A 98 14.58 -15.57 0.67
CA VAL A 98 15.38 -14.59 1.42
C VAL A 98 16.15 -13.68 0.48
N SER A 99 16.67 -14.21 -0.63
CA SER A 99 17.42 -13.43 -1.61
C SER A 99 16.56 -12.33 -2.24
N VAL A 100 15.32 -12.62 -2.64
CA VAL A 100 14.42 -11.60 -3.23
C VAL A 100 14.04 -10.52 -2.20
N LEU A 101 13.80 -10.91 -0.96
CA LEU A 101 13.48 -9.98 0.12
C LEU A 101 14.66 -9.06 0.48
N ARG A 102 15.90 -9.56 0.39
CA ARG A 102 17.12 -8.74 0.58
C ARG A 102 17.40 -7.85 -0.63
N LEU A 103 17.23 -8.38 -1.84
CA LEU A 103 17.40 -7.63 -3.09
C LEU A 103 16.50 -6.39 -3.11
N THR A 104 15.26 -6.54 -2.65
CA THR A 104 14.25 -5.47 -2.56
C THR A 104 14.35 -4.62 -1.30
N ARG A 105 15.34 -4.90 -0.43
CA ARG A 105 15.59 -4.22 0.85
C ARG A 105 14.38 -4.24 1.80
N LEU A 106 13.61 -5.31 1.77
CA LEU A 106 12.52 -5.54 2.73
C LEU A 106 13.02 -6.14 4.03
N ILE A 107 14.12 -6.90 3.98
CA ILE A 107 14.72 -7.53 5.16
C ILE A 107 16.23 -7.27 5.27
N ASP A 108 16.74 -7.29 6.51
CA ASP A 108 18.16 -7.23 6.81
C ASP A 108 18.86 -8.61 6.70
N ASN A 109 20.16 -8.64 7.02
CA ASN A 109 20.95 -9.88 7.02
C ASN A 109 20.55 -10.88 8.13
N ARG A 110 19.75 -10.45 9.11
CA ARG A 110 19.16 -11.28 10.16
C ARG A 110 17.69 -11.65 9.86
N ASN A 111 17.23 -11.34 8.65
CA ASN A 111 15.89 -11.57 8.13
C ASN A 111 14.80 -10.79 8.89
N HIS A 112 15.11 -9.67 9.53
CA HIS A 112 14.13 -8.76 10.12
C HIS A 112 13.68 -7.71 9.14
N TRP A 113 12.42 -7.28 9.25
CA TRP A 113 11.83 -6.24 8.43
C TRP A 113 12.58 -4.91 8.55
N ILE A 114 12.99 -4.36 7.42
CA ILE A 114 13.56 -3.01 7.28
C ILE A 114 12.90 -2.24 6.13
N GLY A 115 11.81 -2.77 5.57
CA GLY A 115 11.09 -2.15 4.46
C GLY A 115 10.23 -0.94 4.84
N GLU A 116 10.40 -0.38 6.05
CA GLU A 116 9.62 0.75 6.56
C GLU A 116 8.11 0.53 6.40
N ASP A 117 7.40 1.43 5.72
CA ASP A 117 5.95 1.36 5.48
C ASP A 117 5.56 0.61 4.19
N ALA A 118 6.52 -0.09 3.56
CA ALA A 118 6.30 -0.80 2.31
C ALA A 118 5.31 -1.95 2.44
N PHE A 119 4.66 -2.26 1.32
CA PHE A 119 3.78 -3.43 1.19
C PHE A 119 4.49 -4.52 0.39
N LEU A 120 4.66 -5.69 0.98
CA LEU A 120 5.05 -6.90 0.25
C LEU A 120 3.79 -7.62 -0.23
N VAL A 121 3.65 -7.87 -1.53
CA VAL A 121 2.57 -8.70 -2.09
C VAL A 121 3.16 -10.01 -2.61
N GLN A 122 2.92 -11.12 -1.92
CA GLN A 122 3.35 -12.45 -2.37
C GLN A 122 2.17 -13.13 -3.08
N LEU A 123 2.37 -13.55 -4.34
CA LEU A 123 1.26 -13.95 -5.24
C LEU A 123 0.72 -15.39 -5.06
N GLY A 124 1.07 -16.10 -3.98
CA GLY A 124 0.68 -17.50 -3.76
C GLY A 124 1.76 -18.50 -4.19
N ASP A 125 1.49 -19.79 -4.02
CA ASP A 125 2.41 -20.88 -4.35
C ASP A 125 3.75 -20.77 -3.59
N ILE A 126 3.62 -20.67 -2.27
CA ILE A 126 4.75 -20.84 -1.34
C ILE A 126 4.98 -22.31 -1.05
N LEU A 127 3.89 -23.08 -0.93
CA LEU A 127 3.93 -24.50 -0.63
C LEU A 127 4.42 -25.35 -1.81
N ASP A 128 4.84 -26.57 -1.46
CA ASP A 128 5.28 -27.65 -2.35
C ASP A 128 6.62 -27.42 -3.08
N VAL A 129 7.06 -28.48 -3.76
CA VAL A 129 8.21 -28.60 -4.64
C VAL A 129 9.56 -28.54 -3.92
N GLY A 130 9.84 -27.47 -3.18
CA GLY A 130 11.05 -27.33 -2.37
C GLY A 130 10.85 -27.80 -0.92
N PRO A 131 11.94 -28.09 -0.19
CA PRO A 131 11.91 -28.66 1.16
C PRO A 131 11.55 -27.65 2.26
N ASP A 132 11.62 -26.34 1.98
CA ASP A 132 11.58 -25.30 3.02
C ASP A 132 10.28 -24.48 3.03
N ASP A 133 9.22 -24.99 2.40
CA ASP A 133 7.93 -24.31 2.28
C ASP A 133 7.38 -23.77 3.62
N LEU A 134 7.36 -24.59 4.66
CA LEU A 134 6.88 -24.21 5.99
C LEU A 134 7.83 -23.24 6.71
N LEU A 135 9.12 -23.17 6.32
CA LEU A 135 10.03 -22.15 6.84
C LEU A 135 9.72 -20.78 6.22
N ILE A 136 9.42 -20.73 4.93
CA ILE A 136 9.00 -19.51 4.23
C ILE A 136 7.70 -18.97 4.83
N VAL A 137 6.69 -19.81 5.02
CA VAL A 137 5.42 -19.38 5.64
C VAL A 137 5.65 -18.77 7.02
N ARG A 138 6.46 -19.40 7.88
CA ARG A 138 6.75 -18.86 9.22
C ARG A 138 7.54 -17.55 9.16
N LEU A 139 8.46 -17.42 8.20
CA LEU A 139 9.17 -16.16 7.95
C LEU A 139 8.19 -15.05 7.58
N LEU A 140 7.30 -15.27 6.62
CA LEU A 140 6.31 -14.27 6.17
C LEU A 140 5.29 -13.92 7.27
N MET A 141 4.88 -14.89 8.09
CA MET A 141 4.04 -14.63 9.28
C MET A 141 4.71 -13.67 10.25
N ARG A 142 6.01 -13.88 10.56
CA ARG A 142 6.78 -12.98 11.43
C ARG A 142 6.96 -11.61 10.78
N LEU A 143 7.38 -11.58 9.51
CA LEU A 143 7.60 -10.34 8.78
C LEU A 143 6.32 -9.51 8.66
N GLN A 144 5.14 -10.14 8.56
CA GLN A 144 3.87 -9.42 8.59
C GLN A 144 3.70 -8.62 9.89
N GLN A 145 4.03 -9.22 11.04
CA GLN A 145 3.93 -8.53 12.33
C GLN A 145 4.93 -7.37 12.42
N GLU A 146 6.16 -7.58 11.95
CA GLU A 146 7.20 -6.54 11.94
C GLU A 146 6.86 -5.40 10.96
N ALA A 147 6.32 -5.71 9.78
CA ALA A 147 5.88 -4.72 8.79
C ALA A 147 4.73 -3.86 9.33
N LEU A 148 3.70 -4.48 9.90
CA LEU A 148 2.56 -3.78 10.51
C LEU A 148 3.01 -2.83 11.63
N ALA A 149 4.03 -3.19 12.40
CA ALA A 149 4.60 -2.32 13.44
C ALA A 149 5.31 -1.07 12.86
N ASN A 150 5.67 -1.08 11.58
CA ASN A 150 6.33 0.02 10.86
C ASN A 150 5.40 0.71 9.83
N GLY A 151 4.10 0.42 9.85
CA GLY A 151 3.12 1.02 8.93
C GLY A 151 3.01 0.36 7.56
N GLY A 152 3.78 -0.72 7.34
CA GLY A 152 3.74 -1.58 6.16
C GLY A 152 2.85 -2.81 6.35
N ASP A 153 2.91 -3.76 5.41
CA ASP A 153 2.19 -5.05 5.51
C ASP A 153 2.84 -6.12 4.62
N VAL A 154 2.59 -7.38 4.94
CA VAL A 154 2.88 -8.53 4.10
C VAL A 154 1.56 -9.18 3.67
N ILE A 155 1.18 -8.91 2.42
CA ILE A 155 -0.03 -9.39 1.77
C ILE A 155 0.30 -10.68 1.01
N GLN A 156 0.17 -11.81 1.69
CA GLN A 156 0.23 -13.13 1.04
C GLN A 156 -1.13 -13.48 0.41
N LEU A 157 -1.09 -13.93 -0.85
CA LEU A 157 -2.24 -14.48 -1.57
C LEU A 157 -2.27 -16.01 -1.54
N LEU A 158 -3.42 -16.56 -1.91
CA LEU A 158 -3.59 -17.99 -2.13
C LEU A 158 -3.15 -18.37 -3.55
N GLY A 159 -2.24 -19.33 -3.65
CA GLY A 159 -1.95 -20.07 -4.87
C GLY A 159 -2.69 -21.40 -4.92
N ASN A 160 -2.54 -22.12 -6.03
CA ASN A 160 -3.20 -23.43 -6.16
C ASN A 160 -2.51 -24.50 -5.30
N HIS A 161 -1.22 -24.37 -5.01
CA HIS A 161 -0.51 -25.30 -4.15
C HIS A 161 -1.00 -25.20 -2.69
N GLU A 162 -1.36 -24.02 -2.20
CA GLU A 162 -2.05 -23.91 -0.90
C GLU A 162 -3.38 -24.67 -0.90
N LEU A 163 -4.18 -24.52 -1.97
CA LEU A 163 -5.46 -25.22 -2.09
C LEU A 163 -5.32 -26.75 -2.21
N ARG A 164 -4.31 -27.25 -2.94
CA ARG A 164 -4.00 -28.69 -3.02
C ARG A 164 -3.67 -29.26 -1.66
N ASN A 165 -2.82 -28.56 -0.90
CA ASN A 165 -2.44 -28.95 0.45
C ASN A 165 -3.64 -28.98 1.40
N PHE A 166 -4.54 -27.99 1.35
CA PHE A 166 -5.74 -28.01 2.19
C PHE A 166 -6.70 -29.18 1.89
N ARG A 167 -6.56 -29.81 0.71
CA ARG A 167 -7.34 -30.96 0.26
C ARG A 167 -6.60 -32.30 0.47
N GLY A 168 -5.41 -32.28 1.06
CA GLY A 168 -4.57 -33.47 1.25
C GLY A 168 -3.90 -33.98 -0.03
N ASP A 169 -3.84 -33.18 -1.09
CA ASP A 169 -3.10 -33.51 -2.32
C ASP A 169 -1.63 -33.12 -2.13
N TYR A 170 -0.84 -34.06 -1.62
CA TYR A 170 0.57 -33.87 -1.27
C TYR A 170 1.56 -34.37 -2.33
N LYS A 171 1.09 -34.66 -3.55
CA LYS A 171 1.93 -35.26 -4.61
C LYS A 171 3.12 -34.39 -5.01
N ALA A 172 3.00 -33.07 -4.87
CA ALA A 172 4.05 -32.12 -5.18
C ALA A 172 4.89 -31.71 -3.96
N VAL A 173 4.52 -32.14 -2.74
CA VAL A 173 5.28 -31.81 -1.52
C VAL A 173 6.60 -32.57 -1.56
N ASP A 174 7.69 -31.89 -1.25
CA ASP A 174 8.99 -32.53 -1.04
C ASP A 174 8.90 -33.61 0.07
N GLU A 175 9.55 -34.75 -0.15
CA GLU A 175 9.45 -35.91 0.75
C GLU A 175 9.98 -35.59 2.16
N ALA A 176 11.05 -34.81 2.26
CA ALA A 176 11.64 -34.43 3.54
C ALA A 176 10.75 -33.42 4.27
N SER A 177 10.18 -32.42 3.57
CA SER A 177 9.19 -31.50 4.14
C SER A 177 7.94 -32.24 4.64
N LEU A 178 7.44 -33.20 3.87
CA LEU A 178 6.29 -34.01 4.25
C LEU A 178 6.61 -34.86 5.49
N ALA A 179 7.77 -35.51 5.53
CA ALA A 179 8.20 -36.28 6.70
C ALA A 179 8.38 -35.39 7.94
N ALA A 180 9.02 -34.23 7.80
CA ALA A 180 9.26 -33.27 8.88
C ALA A 180 7.96 -32.68 9.47
N SER A 181 6.90 -32.59 8.65
CA SER A 181 5.56 -32.18 9.10
C SER A 181 4.73 -33.31 9.71
N GLY A 182 5.29 -34.52 9.87
CA GLY A 182 4.62 -35.67 10.48
C GLY A 182 3.87 -36.54 9.46
N GLY A 183 4.32 -36.55 8.20
CA GLY A 183 3.66 -37.22 7.09
C GLY A 183 2.34 -36.55 6.72
N ALA A 184 1.54 -37.20 5.87
CA ALA A 184 0.25 -36.68 5.42
C ALA A 184 -0.67 -36.24 6.58
N LYS A 185 -0.79 -37.10 7.61
CA LYS A 185 -1.64 -36.80 8.78
C LYS A 185 -1.13 -35.61 9.60
N GLY A 186 0.19 -35.51 9.79
CA GLY A 186 0.78 -34.39 10.51
C GLY A 186 0.60 -33.08 9.75
N ARG A 187 0.79 -33.11 8.42
CA ARG A 187 0.57 -31.97 7.53
C ARG A 187 -0.90 -31.55 7.48
N ASP A 188 -1.84 -32.49 7.45
CA ASP A 188 -3.28 -32.21 7.54
C ASP A 188 -3.61 -31.42 8.81
N ILE A 189 -3.09 -31.87 9.96
CA ILE A 189 -3.30 -31.18 11.25
C ILE A 189 -2.63 -29.81 11.20
N LEU A 190 -1.38 -29.73 10.76
CA LEU A 190 -0.60 -28.50 10.70
C LEU A 190 -1.27 -27.42 9.84
N LEU A 191 -1.87 -27.80 8.72
CA LEU A 191 -2.53 -26.90 7.77
C LEU A 191 -4.05 -26.78 8.00
N SER A 192 -4.60 -27.39 9.05
CA SER A 192 -6.01 -27.26 9.42
C SER A 192 -6.33 -25.94 10.12
N ASN A 193 -7.61 -25.65 10.31
CA ASN A 193 -8.06 -24.44 11.03
C ASN A 193 -7.82 -24.49 12.56
N VAL A 194 -7.23 -25.55 13.11
CA VAL A 194 -6.97 -25.67 14.56
C VAL A 194 -5.62 -25.08 14.98
N THR A 195 -4.68 -24.99 14.04
CA THR A 195 -3.34 -24.41 14.29
C THR A 195 -3.32 -22.93 13.92
N GLU A 196 -2.32 -22.21 14.42
CA GLU A 196 -2.08 -20.83 14.00
C GLU A 196 -1.68 -20.74 12.52
N LEU A 197 -0.73 -21.58 12.09
CA LEU A 197 -0.23 -21.61 10.72
C LEU A 197 -1.33 -21.94 9.70
N GLY A 198 -2.17 -22.93 9.99
CA GLY A 198 -3.26 -23.30 9.09
C GLY A 198 -4.38 -22.25 9.06
N ARG A 199 -4.72 -21.61 10.20
CA ARG A 199 -5.64 -20.46 10.20
C ARG A 199 -5.08 -19.28 9.41
N TYR A 200 -3.79 -19.00 9.57
CA TYR A 200 -3.10 -17.94 8.84
C TYR A 200 -3.23 -18.14 7.32
N LEU A 201 -2.86 -19.32 6.82
CA LEU A 201 -2.93 -19.63 5.38
C LEU A 201 -4.38 -19.64 4.86
N ARG A 202 -5.32 -20.24 5.60
CA ARG A 202 -6.75 -20.31 5.20
C ARG A 202 -7.48 -18.95 5.24
N SER A 203 -6.89 -17.94 5.87
CA SER A 203 -7.44 -16.59 5.90
C SER A 203 -6.89 -15.67 4.81
N ARG A 204 -5.97 -16.15 3.96
CA ARG A 204 -5.37 -15.34 2.90
C ARG A 204 -6.39 -15.02 1.80
N ARG A 205 -6.16 -13.91 1.10
CA ARG A 205 -7.00 -13.44 -0.01
C ARG A 205 -6.58 -14.17 -1.28
N ALA A 206 -7.48 -14.33 -2.24
CA ALA A 206 -7.14 -14.81 -3.58
C ALA A 206 -6.81 -13.66 -4.55
N ILE A 207 -7.45 -12.51 -4.35
CA ILE A 207 -7.23 -11.31 -5.17
C ILE A 207 -7.00 -10.12 -4.25
N PHE A 208 -5.97 -9.34 -4.51
CA PHE A 208 -5.70 -8.09 -3.81
C PHE A 208 -5.81 -6.91 -4.77
N HIS A 209 -6.40 -5.81 -4.31
CA HIS A 209 -6.54 -4.57 -5.05
C HIS A 209 -5.75 -3.48 -4.33
N TYR A 210 -4.88 -2.81 -5.07
CA TYR A 210 -4.16 -1.64 -4.58
C TYR A 210 -3.97 -0.62 -5.71
N GLY A 211 -4.45 0.61 -5.51
CA GLY A 211 -4.38 1.66 -6.53
C GLY A 211 -4.94 1.20 -7.89
N PRO A 212 -4.19 1.34 -8.99
CA PRO A 212 -4.59 0.89 -10.31
C PRO A 212 -4.26 -0.58 -10.62
N PHE A 213 -3.86 -1.38 -9.63
CA PHE A 213 -3.43 -2.76 -9.82
C PHE A 213 -4.35 -3.78 -9.16
N LEU A 214 -4.56 -4.91 -9.83
CA LEU A 214 -5.08 -6.14 -9.23
C LEU A 214 -3.98 -7.19 -9.19
N PHE A 215 -3.79 -7.83 -8.04
CA PHE A 215 -2.83 -8.89 -7.81
C PHE A 215 -3.58 -10.20 -7.59
N MET A 216 -3.21 -11.25 -8.32
CA MET A 216 -3.81 -12.57 -8.17
C MET A 216 -2.85 -13.64 -8.68
N HIS A 217 -2.98 -14.87 -8.18
CA HIS A 217 -2.06 -15.94 -8.57
C HIS A 217 -2.15 -16.26 -10.08
N GLY A 218 -3.34 -16.61 -10.58
CA GLY A 218 -3.52 -17.00 -11.99
C GLY A 218 -3.97 -15.87 -12.92
N GLY A 219 -5.11 -15.21 -12.61
CA GLY A 219 -5.64 -14.10 -13.42
C GLY A 219 -7.11 -14.20 -13.82
N PHE A 220 -7.46 -13.62 -14.97
CA PHE A 220 -8.85 -13.55 -15.47
C PHE A 220 -9.06 -14.39 -16.73
N SER A 221 -9.94 -15.39 -16.65
CA SER A 221 -10.57 -15.99 -17.83
C SER A 221 -11.89 -15.28 -18.17
N THR A 222 -12.55 -15.72 -19.25
CA THR A 222 -13.94 -15.28 -19.55
C THR A 222 -14.90 -15.65 -18.41
N ALA A 223 -14.75 -16.85 -17.84
CA ALA A 223 -15.57 -17.33 -16.72
C ALA A 223 -15.28 -16.52 -15.45
N THR A 224 -14.01 -16.26 -15.13
CA THR A 224 -13.61 -15.41 -14.00
C THR A 224 -14.24 -14.02 -14.12
N ALA A 225 -14.18 -13.42 -15.32
CA ALA A 225 -14.77 -12.12 -15.56
C ALA A 225 -16.31 -12.12 -15.45
N GLY A 226 -16.98 -13.23 -15.77
CA GLY A 226 -18.42 -13.38 -15.55
C GLY A 226 -18.80 -13.43 -14.06
N MET A 227 -17.92 -13.99 -13.24
CA MET A 227 -18.11 -14.17 -11.80
C MET A 227 -17.70 -12.94 -10.98
N ILE A 228 -16.56 -12.33 -11.32
CA ILE A 228 -15.94 -11.20 -10.60
C ILE A 228 -16.09 -9.95 -11.45
N THR A 229 -17.13 -9.17 -11.15
CA THR A 229 -17.61 -8.07 -12.00
C THR A 229 -17.33 -6.67 -11.46
N SER A 230 -16.74 -6.56 -10.27
CA SER A 230 -16.41 -5.29 -9.62
C SER A 230 -15.45 -5.51 -8.44
N LEU A 231 -14.87 -4.43 -7.90
CA LEU A 231 -14.05 -4.46 -6.68
C LEU A 231 -14.83 -5.00 -5.48
N LYS A 232 -16.09 -4.62 -5.31
CA LYS A 232 -16.97 -5.18 -4.26
C LYS A 232 -17.13 -6.71 -4.40
N LYS A 233 -17.14 -7.21 -5.64
CA LYS A 233 -17.24 -8.65 -5.89
C LYS A 233 -15.94 -9.38 -5.56
N ILE A 234 -14.79 -8.72 -5.68
CA ILE A 234 -13.49 -9.23 -5.19
C ILE A 234 -13.54 -9.41 -3.66
N GLU A 235 -13.99 -8.39 -2.92
CA GLU A 235 -14.13 -8.49 -1.46
C GLU A 235 -15.06 -9.64 -1.04
N GLN A 236 -16.19 -9.78 -1.74
CA GLN A 236 -17.13 -10.88 -1.51
C GLN A 236 -16.46 -12.24 -1.81
N PHE A 237 -15.76 -12.38 -2.94
CA PHE A 237 -15.06 -13.61 -3.32
C PHE A 237 -14.04 -14.02 -2.25
N ASN A 238 -13.18 -13.10 -1.84
CA ASN A 238 -12.19 -13.35 -0.79
C ASN A 238 -12.83 -13.75 0.55
N SER A 239 -13.88 -13.05 0.97
CA SER A 239 -14.58 -13.34 2.22
C SER A 239 -15.24 -14.73 2.20
N GLU A 240 -15.92 -15.07 1.11
CA GLU A 240 -16.60 -16.35 0.97
C GLU A 240 -15.63 -17.52 0.84
N LEU A 241 -14.54 -17.36 0.08
CA LEU A 241 -13.48 -18.35 -0.01
C LEU A 241 -12.81 -18.59 1.35
N SER A 242 -12.46 -17.52 2.08
CA SER A 242 -11.87 -17.66 3.42
C SER A 242 -12.81 -18.36 4.40
N LYS A 243 -14.12 -18.04 4.38
CA LYS A 243 -15.11 -18.75 5.19
C LYS A 243 -15.14 -20.23 4.83
N ALA A 244 -15.21 -20.57 3.54
CA ALA A 244 -15.20 -21.97 3.11
C ALA A 244 -13.94 -22.71 3.60
N LEU A 245 -12.77 -22.08 3.52
CA LEU A 245 -11.50 -22.66 3.97
C LEU A 245 -11.41 -22.79 5.50
N LEU A 246 -11.96 -21.84 6.26
CA LEU A 246 -11.86 -21.81 7.73
C LEU A 246 -12.95 -22.60 8.44
N ASN A 247 -14.17 -22.66 7.90
CA ASN A 247 -15.32 -23.24 8.60
C ASN A 247 -16.20 -24.16 7.73
N GLY A 248 -15.81 -24.42 6.48
CA GLY A 248 -16.53 -25.32 5.59
C GLY A 248 -17.82 -24.74 4.97
N THR A 249 -18.11 -23.45 5.14
CA THR A 249 -19.29 -22.82 4.54
C THR A 249 -19.06 -22.55 3.05
N ILE A 250 -19.52 -23.46 2.18
CA ILE A 250 -19.31 -23.37 0.72
C ILE A 250 -20.48 -22.66 0.03
N SER A 251 -20.27 -21.40 -0.34
CA SER A 251 -21.16 -20.67 -1.25
C SER A 251 -20.91 -21.07 -2.72
N PRO A 252 -21.79 -20.70 -3.68
CA PRO A 252 -21.51 -20.88 -5.10
C PRO A 252 -20.22 -20.20 -5.56
N LEU A 253 -19.91 -19.03 -5.00
CA LEU A 253 -18.71 -18.26 -5.35
C LEU A 253 -17.44 -18.92 -4.78
N ALA A 254 -17.49 -19.38 -3.53
CA ALA A 254 -16.41 -20.12 -2.90
C ALA A 254 -16.17 -21.47 -3.59
N ARG A 255 -17.24 -22.14 -4.07
CA ARG A 255 -17.11 -23.38 -4.85
C ARG A 255 -16.23 -23.18 -6.07
N ASN A 256 -16.41 -22.08 -6.82
CA ASN A 256 -15.55 -21.76 -7.95
C ASN A 256 -14.11 -21.46 -7.54
N GLY A 257 -13.88 -20.88 -6.36
CA GLY A 257 -12.52 -20.65 -5.83
C GLY A 257 -11.82 -21.90 -5.29
N LEU A 258 -12.58 -22.96 -4.97
CA LEU A 258 -12.06 -24.25 -4.49
C LEU A 258 -11.91 -25.29 -5.61
N ASP A 259 -12.50 -25.01 -6.77
CA ASP A 259 -12.41 -25.86 -7.94
C ASP A 259 -10.99 -25.83 -8.49
N LEU A 260 -10.39 -27.02 -8.59
CA LEU A 260 -9.03 -27.21 -9.08
C LEU A 260 -8.97 -27.93 -10.44
N THR A 261 -10.09 -27.97 -11.17
CA THR A 261 -10.16 -28.55 -12.52
C THR A 261 -9.57 -27.60 -13.57
N GLU A 262 -8.81 -28.16 -14.52
CA GLU A 262 -8.07 -27.41 -15.55
C GLU A 262 -8.50 -27.82 -16.98
N ASP A 263 -9.55 -28.62 -17.08
CA ASP A 263 -9.90 -29.46 -18.23
C ASP A 263 -10.34 -28.63 -19.46
N GLU A 264 -10.85 -27.41 -19.24
CA GLU A 264 -11.22 -26.45 -20.28
C GLU A 264 -10.65 -25.06 -20.00
N VAL A 265 -9.50 -24.81 -20.59
CA VAL A 265 -8.64 -23.66 -20.32
C VAL A 265 -9.33 -22.29 -20.47
N SER A 266 -10.29 -22.13 -21.39
CA SER A 266 -11.05 -20.87 -21.55
C SER A 266 -12.19 -20.68 -20.54
N ASN A 267 -12.55 -21.73 -19.79
CA ASN A 267 -13.69 -21.77 -18.88
C ASN A 267 -13.31 -21.89 -17.39
N VAL A 268 -12.01 -21.85 -17.07
CA VAL A 268 -11.52 -21.88 -15.68
C VAL A 268 -12.05 -20.67 -14.91
N ALA A 269 -13.02 -20.85 -14.02
CA ALA A 269 -13.62 -19.75 -13.26
C ALA A 269 -12.73 -19.27 -12.10
N ASN A 270 -11.92 -20.17 -11.55
CA ASN A 270 -11.07 -19.91 -10.39
C ASN A 270 -9.92 -18.94 -10.75
N PRO A 271 -9.89 -17.70 -10.21
CA PRO A 271 -8.81 -16.74 -10.51
C PRO A 271 -7.42 -17.20 -10.05
N ILE A 272 -7.36 -18.21 -9.18
CA ILE A 272 -6.10 -18.81 -8.72
C ILE A 272 -5.49 -19.70 -9.81
N LEU A 273 -6.30 -20.35 -10.68
CA LEU A 273 -5.82 -21.35 -11.64
C LEU A 273 -5.74 -20.89 -13.10
N VAL A 274 -6.17 -19.66 -13.38
CA VAL A 274 -6.13 -19.18 -14.77
C VAL A 274 -4.69 -19.07 -15.22
N ARG A 275 -4.31 -19.81 -16.26
CA ARG A 275 -3.00 -19.69 -16.91
C ARG A 275 -3.00 -18.48 -17.87
N SER A 276 -2.94 -17.27 -17.31
CA SER A 276 -3.24 -16.04 -18.04
C SER A 276 -2.34 -15.79 -19.23
N ILE A 277 -1.03 -15.97 -19.07
CA ILE A 277 -0.05 -15.67 -20.11
C ILE A 277 -0.19 -16.58 -21.35
N LEU A 278 -0.73 -17.78 -21.16
CA LEU A 278 -0.91 -18.76 -22.23
C LEU A 278 -2.25 -18.61 -22.95
N ASN A 279 -3.29 -18.17 -22.25
CA ASN A 279 -4.67 -18.40 -22.70
C ASN A 279 -5.55 -17.16 -22.77
N VAL A 280 -5.14 -16.06 -22.12
CA VAL A 280 -5.96 -14.85 -22.06
C VAL A 280 -5.65 -13.97 -23.27
N LYS A 281 -6.68 -13.77 -24.10
CA LYS A 281 -6.58 -12.83 -25.22
C LYS A 281 -6.54 -11.40 -24.70
N CYS A 282 -5.51 -10.64 -25.03
CA CYS A 282 -5.33 -9.25 -24.57
C CYS A 282 -6.56 -8.36 -24.77
N GLY A 283 -7.23 -8.46 -25.93
CA GLY A 283 -8.44 -7.68 -26.19
C GLY A 283 -9.64 -8.07 -25.30
N ALA A 284 -9.69 -9.30 -24.79
CA ALA A 284 -10.69 -9.71 -23.81
C ALA A 284 -10.36 -9.13 -22.43
N LEU A 285 -9.10 -9.22 -22.00
CA LEU A 285 -8.64 -8.62 -20.74
C LEU A 285 -8.89 -7.11 -20.69
N SER A 286 -8.48 -6.37 -21.73
CA SER A 286 -8.72 -4.91 -21.79
C SER A 286 -10.21 -4.57 -21.66
N LYS A 287 -11.09 -5.31 -22.34
CA LYS A 287 -12.54 -5.12 -22.22
C LYS A 287 -13.06 -5.40 -20.81
N VAL A 288 -12.51 -6.39 -20.11
CA VAL A 288 -12.87 -6.69 -18.72
C VAL A 288 -12.47 -5.53 -17.82
N LEU A 289 -11.22 -5.08 -17.90
CA LEU A 289 -10.72 -3.97 -17.10
C LEU A 289 -11.51 -2.68 -17.37
N ASP A 290 -11.64 -2.29 -18.63
CA ASP A 290 -12.30 -1.03 -19.01
C ASP A 290 -13.80 -1.00 -18.63
N LYS A 291 -14.50 -2.14 -18.72
CA LYS A 291 -15.95 -2.19 -18.46
C LYS A 291 -16.32 -2.48 -17.01
N LYS A 292 -15.52 -3.26 -16.28
CA LYS A 292 -15.88 -3.81 -14.95
C LYS A 292 -15.02 -3.23 -13.82
N PHE A 293 -13.83 -2.73 -14.14
CA PHE A 293 -12.86 -2.25 -13.17
C PHE A 293 -12.34 -0.87 -13.57
N PRO A 294 -13.20 0.17 -13.60
CA PRO A 294 -12.78 1.51 -13.93
C PRO A 294 -11.65 1.96 -12.98
N GLY A 295 -10.55 2.47 -13.55
CA GLY A 295 -9.37 2.88 -12.81
C GLY A 295 -8.28 1.81 -12.65
N ILE A 296 -8.59 0.52 -12.91
CA ILE A 296 -7.58 -0.54 -12.93
C ILE A 296 -6.84 -0.51 -14.27
N GLN A 297 -5.52 -0.35 -14.20
CA GLN A 297 -4.63 -0.30 -15.35
C GLN A 297 -4.05 -1.68 -15.67
N ALA A 298 -3.67 -2.46 -14.66
CA ALA A 298 -2.98 -3.73 -14.87
C ALA A 298 -3.41 -4.83 -13.90
N VAL A 299 -3.27 -6.07 -14.34
CA VAL A 299 -3.36 -7.27 -13.50
C VAL A 299 -1.97 -7.88 -13.39
N VAL A 300 -1.50 -8.09 -12.17
CA VAL A 300 -0.22 -8.71 -11.83
C VAL A 300 -0.48 -10.17 -11.46
N VAL A 301 0.22 -11.10 -12.11
CA VAL A 301 0.02 -12.56 -12.00
C VAL A 301 1.33 -13.32 -11.80
N GLY A 302 1.23 -14.54 -11.28
CA GLY A 302 2.28 -15.55 -11.25
C GLY A 302 1.81 -16.85 -11.92
N HIS A 303 1.92 -17.99 -11.23
CA HIS A 303 1.34 -19.30 -11.58
C HIS A 303 1.95 -20.03 -12.80
N VAL A 304 2.28 -19.31 -13.87
CA VAL A 304 2.92 -19.86 -15.05
C VAL A 304 4.30 -19.24 -15.17
N PRO A 305 5.39 -20.04 -15.07
CA PRO A 305 6.73 -19.50 -15.17
C PRO A 305 6.95 -18.76 -16.49
N HIS A 306 7.35 -17.51 -16.36
CA HIS A 306 7.84 -16.65 -17.42
C HIS A 306 9.19 -17.17 -17.89
N ASP A 307 9.21 -17.84 -19.04
CA ASP A 307 10.44 -18.24 -19.71
C ASP A 307 10.87 -17.13 -20.68
N PRO A 308 12.05 -16.51 -20.51
CA PRO A 308 12.57 -15.50 -21.43
C PRO A 308 12.74 -15.99 -22.88
N ARG A 309 12.71 -17.32 -23.10
CA ARG A 309 12.72 -17.92 -24.44
C ARG A 309 11.34 -17.89 -25.11
N ASP A 310 10.28 -17.86 -24.31
CA ASP A 310 8.89 -17.88 -24.77
C ASP A 310 8.28 -16.47 -24.80
N PHE A 311 8.81 -15.53 -24.00
CA PHE A 311 8.30 -14.18 -23.87
C PHE A 311 9.42 -13.12 -23.89
N GLU A 312 9.25 -12.09 -24.72
CA GLU A 312 10.23 -10.99 -24.85
C GLU A 312 10.15 -9.94 -23.73
N ASP A 313 9.01 -9.86 -23.03
CA ASP A 313 8.74 -8.87 -21.97
C ASP A 313 7.73 -9.45 -20.97
N TRP A 314 7.95 -9.17 -19.69
CA TRP A 314 7.05 -9.49 -18.58
C TRP A 314 5.79 -8.60 -18.59
N ARG A 315 5.81 -7.48 -19.32
CA ARG A 315 4.67 -6.57 -19.56
C ARG A 315 3.88 -7.00 -20.78
N LEU A 316 3.00 -7.96 -20.59
CA LEU A 316 2.11 -8.48 -21.62
C LEU A 316 0.93 -7.53 -21.89
N CYS A 317 0.29 -7.70 -23.05
CA CYS A 317 -0.92 -6.96 -23.41
C CYS A 317 -0.79 -5.43 -23.30
N ARG A 318 0.36 -4.87 -23.70
CA ARG A 318 0.70 -3.45 -23.56
C ARG A 318 0.66 -2.98 -22.10
N GLY A 319 1.18 -3.79 -21.19
CA GLY A 319 1.23 -3.53 -19.75
C GLY A 319 -0.10 -3.73 -19.01
N ARG A 320 -1.16 -4.22 -19.67
CA ARG A 320 -2.43 -4.56 -19.00
C ARG A 320 -2.34 -5.87 -18.22
N LEU A 321 -1.38 -6.72 -18.56
CA LEU A 321 -1.06 -7.96 -17.85
C LEU A 321 0.43 -7.92 -17.52
N ILE A 322 0.77 -8.15 -16.26
CA ILE A 322 2.13 -8.13 -15.74
C ILE A 322 2.38 -9.50 -15.12
N ASP A 323 3.31 -10.24 -15.68
CA ASP A 323 3.67 -11.59 -15.22
C ASP A 323 4.97 -11.54 -14.42
N ILE A 324 4.97 -12.09 -13.22
CA ILE A 324 6.13 -12.01 -12.30
C ILE A 324 6.51 -13.35 -11.68
N ASP A 325 5.97 -14.46 -12.17
CA ASP A 325 6.52 -15.78 -11.87
C ASP A 325 7.74 -16.02 -12.77
N PHE A 326 8.92 -15.62 -12.33
CA PHE A 326 10.16 -15.86 -13.08
C PHE A 326 10.74 -17.28 -12.87
N GLY A 327 10.00 -18.16 -12.18
CA GLY A 327 10.48 -19.50 -11.84
C GLY A 327 11.75 -19.49 -10.99
N MET A 328 11.86 -18.56 -10.04
CA MET A 328 13.08 -18.33 -9.25
C MET A 328 13.50 -19.51 -8.37
N SER A 329 12.55 -20.39 -8.01
CA SER A 329 12.80 -21.59 -7.22
C SER A 329 13.70 -22.56 -7.97
N ARG A 330 14.78 -23.00 -7.32
CA ARG A 330 15.74 -23.97 -7.86
C ARG A 330 15.16 -25.37 -8.04
N TRP A 331 13.94 -25.59 -7.54
CA TRP A 331 13.22 -26.86 -7.60
C TRP A 331 12.16 -26.89 -8.71
N LYS A 332 11.93 -25.78 -9.42
CA LYS A 332 10.91 -25.65 -10.48
C LYS A 332 11.55 -25.43 -11.85
N LYS A 333 10.75 -25.60 -12.92
CA LYS A 333 11.09 -25.14 -14.28
C LYS A 333 10.84 -23.62 -14.39
N GLY A 334 11.59 -22.93 -15.24
CA GLY A 334 11.55 -21.48 -15.41
C GLY A 334 12.97 -20.96 -15.66
N ASP A 335 13.38 -19.92 -14.93
CA ASP A 335 14.78 -19.46 -14.84
C ASP A 335 15.33 -19.71 -13.41
N PRO A 336 15.62 -20.97 -13.02
CA PRO A 336 15.95 -21.31 -11.64
C PRO A 336 17.24 -20.63 -11.21
N GLY A 337 17.19 -19.89 -10.10
CA GLY A 337 18.33 -19.06 -9.68
C GLY A 337 18.13 -17.57 -9.94
N HIS A 338 17.33 -17.22 -10.96
CA HIS A 338 17.03 -15.83 -11.28
C HIS A 338 16.08 -15.24 -10.26
N VAL A 339 16.57 -14.30 -9.46
CA VAL A 339 15.78 -13.64 -8.42
C VAL A 339 15.29 -12.31 -8.93
N ALA A 340 13.97 -12.14 -9.01
CA ALA A 340 13.35 -10.91 -9.46
C ALA A 340 12.05 -10.59 -8.71
N ALA A 341 11.72 -9.31 -8.63
CA ALA A 341 10.51 -8.78 -8.03
C ALA A 341 10.04 -7.52 -8.79
N LEU A 342 8.73 -7.26 -8.73
CA LEU A 342 8.16 -6.02 -9.25
C LEU A 342 8.08 -4.98 -8.13
N GLU A 343 8.69 -3.84 -8.33
CA GLU A 343 8.56 -2.69 -7.44
C GLU A 343 7.64 -1.64 -8.07
N ILE A 344 6.69 -1.14 -7.28
CA ILE A 344 5.73 -0.11 -7.65
C ILE A 344 5.81 1.04 -6.63
N GLU A 345 6.00 2.26 -7.12
CA GLU A 345 5.99 3.47 -6.30
C GLU A 345 4.57 4.06 -6.24
N GLU A 346 4.03 4.26 -5.04
CA GLU A 346 2.75 4.92 -4.85
C GLU A 346 2.83 6.40 -5.24
N GLY A 347 1.77 6.95 -5.84
CA GLY A 347 1.74 8.33 -6.31
C GLY A 347 2.14 8.49 -7.78
N THR A 348 3.26 7.89 -8.20
CA THR A 348 3.63 7.83 -9.64
C THR A 348 3.03 6.62 -10.35
N TRP A 349 2.78 5.55 -9.61
CA TRP A 349 2.39 4.22 -10.12
C TRP A 349 3.39 3.65 -11.12
N HIS A 350 4.64 4.12 -11.07
CA HIS A 350 5.72 3.58 -11.86
C HIS A 350 6.04 2.17 -11.38
N ALA A 351 6.10 1.22 -12.31
CA ALA A 351 6.40 -0.18 -12.05
C ALA A 351 7.72 -0.56 -12.71
N GLN A 352 8.65 -1.12 -11.95
CA GLN A 352 9.96 -1.53 -12.41
C GLN A 352 10.31 -2.94 -11.92
N LEU A 353 11.11 -3.65 -12.72
CA LEU A 353 11.66 -4.94 -12.34
C LEU A 353 12.95 -4.73 -11.55
N ILE A 354 13.06 -5.36 -10.38
CA ILE A 354 14.28 -5.46 -9.60
C ILE A 354 14.77 -6.89 -9.69
N GLU A 355 15.94 -7.11 -10.29
CA GLU A 355 16.47 -8.45 -10.55
C GLU A 355 17.97 -8.54 -10.24
N THR A 356 18.46 -9.76 -10.00
CA THR A 356 19.90 -10.01 -9.90
C THR A 356 20.55 -9.82 -11.25
N SER A 357 21.51 -8.87 -11.36
CA SER A 357 22.24 -8.64 -12.60
C SER A 357 22.98 -9.90 -13.04
N THR A 358 22.59 -10.49 -14.17
CA THR A 358 23.42 -11.44 -14.89
C THR A 358 24.62 -10.67 -15.49
N GLY A 359 25.83 -11.17 -15.33
CA GLY A 359 27.01 -10.49 -15.88
C GLY A 359 26.95 -10.36 -17.40
N SER A 360 27.00 -9.11 -17.89
CA SER A 360 27.23 -8.63 -19.29
C SER A 360 26.15 -8.98 -20.33
N SER A 361 25.46 -8.01 -20.93
CA SER A 361 26.06 -7.13 -21.94
C SER A 361 25.26 -5.85 -22.18
N SER A 362 26.02 -4.77 -22.34
CA SER A 362 25.61 -3.48 -22.87
C SER A 362 24.90 -3.57 -24.23
N VAL A 363 23.72 -2.96 -24.34
CA VAL A 363 23.30 -2.27 -25.56
C VAL A 363 22.93 -0.84 -25.20
N LEU A 364 23.83 0.06 -25.57
CA LEU A 364 23.63 1.50 -25.63
C LEU A 364 22.43 1.82 -26.52
N GLY A 365 21.32 2.23 -25.90
CA GLY A 365 20.28 3.04 -26.51
C GLY A 365 20.25 4.41 -25.86
N ARG A 366 21.16 5.31 -26.24
CA ARG A 366 21.05 6.74 -25.89
C ARG A 366 19.83 7.32 -26.59
N ASN A 367 18.86 7.79 -25.81
CA ASN A 367 18.30 9.15 -25.85
C ASN A 367 16.89 9.18 -25.23
N ALA A 368 16.80 9.55 -23.95
CA ALA A 368 15.68 10.32 -23.40
C ALA A 368 16.13 10.95 -22.06
N PRO A 369 16.00 12.27 -21.87
CA PRO A 369 16.47 12.96 -20.68
C PRO A 369 15.36 12.98 -19.62
N VAL A 370 15.49 12.24 -18.53
CA VAL A 370 14.66 12.49 -17.33
C VAL A 370 15.48 12.19 -16.07
N ALA A 371 16.47 13.06 -15.80
CA ALA A 371 17.17 13.09 -14.52
C ALA A 371 17.13 14.47 -13.85
N ASP A 372 16.23 15.37 -14.30
CA ASP A 372 16.15 16.72 -13.77
C ASP A 372 15.03 16.90 -12.74
N ALA A 373 13.92 16.17 -12.84
CA ALA A 373 12.78 16.36 -11.93
C ALA A 373 13.05 15.84 -10.50
N VAL A 374 13.69 14.68 -10.37
CA VAL A 374 13.98 14.04 -9.08
C VAL A 374 15.03 14.85 -8.31
N MET A 375 16.13 15.23 -8.98
CA MET A 375 17.18 16.03 -8.35
C MET A 375 16.71 17.44 -7.98
N VAL A 376 15.85 18.06 -8.79
CA VAL A 376 15.20 19.33 -8.45
C VAL A 376 14.25 19.18 -7.25
N HIS A 377 13.54 18.06 -7.11
CA HIS A 377 12.67 17.82 -5.95
C HIS A 377 13.47 17.67 -4.65
N TYR A 378 14.57 16.91 -4.67
CA TYR A 378 15.49 16.77 -3.52
C TYR A 378 16.17 18.10 -3.16
N LEU A 379 16.62 18.87 -4.16
CA LEU A 379 17.24 20.18 -3.94
C LEU A 379 16.25 21.19 -3.39
N LEU A 380 15.00 21.19 -3.86
CA LEU A 380 13.93 22.06 -3.35
C LEU A 380 13.54 21.71 -1.90
N GLY A 381 13.43 20.42 -1.57
CA GLY A 381 13.17 19.97 -0.21
C GLY A 381 14.28 20.32 0.76
N PHE A 382 15.55 20.14 0.35
CA PHE A 382 16.72 20.49 1.15
C PHE A 382 16.87 22.00 1.36
N PHE A 383 16.63 22.82 0.32
CA PHE A 383 16.61 24.28 0.45
C PHE A 383 15.47 24.76 1.35
N ALA A 384 14.28 24.18 1.25
CA ALA A 384 13.15 24.52 2.11
C ALA A 384 13.46 24.22 3.59
N LEU A 385 14.13 23.10 3.88
CA LEU A 385 14.57 22.74 5.23
C LEU A 385 15.61 23.73 5.78
N ILE A 386 16.62 24.10 4.98
CA ILE A 386 17.63 25.09 5.37
C ILE A 386 16.97 26.44 5.67
N VAL A 387 16.03 26.89 4.84
CA VAL A 387 15.30 28.14 5.04
C VAL A 387 14.45 28.06 6.31
N ALA A 388 13.76 26.96 6.56
CA ALA A 388 12.96 26.76 7.77
C ALA A 388 13.83 26.80 9.05
N VAL A 389 14.98 26.12 9.05
CA VAL A 389 15.93 26.13 10.17
C VAL A 389 16.53 27.52 10.37
N ALA A 390 16.93 28.20 9.30
CA ALA A 390 17.49 29.55 9.37
C ALA A 390 16.47 30.56 9.93
N VAL A 391 15.21 30.48 9.49
CA VAL A 391 14.11 31.31 10.02
C VAL A 391 13.85 30.98 11.49
N GLY A 392 13.86 29.69 11.87
CA GLY A 392 13.71 29.27 13.27
C GLY A 392 14.81 29.82 14.18
N VAL A 393 16.08 29.71 13.76
CA VAL A 393 17.23 30.24 14.50
C VAL A 393 17.16 31.76 14.61
N PHE A 394 16.78 32.45 13.53
CA PHE A 394 16.66 33.91 13.53
C PHE A 394 15.54 34.39 14.47
N LEU A 395 14.41 33.68 14.52
CA LEU A 395 13.31 33.97 15.45
C LEU A 395 13.71 33.73 16.91
N VAL A 396 14.48 32.67 17.21
CA VAL A 396 14.98 32.43 18.58
C VAL A 396 15.99 33.50 19.00
N ALA A 397 16.94 33.86 18.12
CA ALA A 397 17.94 34.88 18.41
C ALA A 397 17.34 36.30 18.57
N TYR A 398 16.26 36.61 17.85
CA TYR A 398 15.65 37.94 17.86
C TYR A 398 14.63 38.14 19.00
N TYR A 399 14.03 37.06 19.51
CA TYR A 399 12.94 37.14 20.51
C TYR A 399 13.28 36.58 21.89
N VAL A 400 14.44 35.93 22.08
CA VAL A 400 14.92 35.56 23.43
C VAL A 400 15.84 36.68 23.95
N PRO A 401 15.39 37.52 24.91
CA PRO A 401 16.23 38.58 25.43
C PRO A 401 17.41 37.98 26.21
N PHE A 402 18.63 38.31 25.80
CA PHE A 402 19.84 38.05 26.56
C PHE A 402 19.71 38.77 27.91
N ARG A 403 19.49 38.03 29.00
CA ARG A 403 19.53 38.60 30.36
C ARG A 403 20.99 38.96 30.66
N SER A 404 21.35 40.22 30.51
CA SER A 404 22.55 40.78 31.13
C SER A 404 22.32 40.88 32.64
N THR A 405 23.21 40.24 33.41
CA THR A 405 23.28 40.40 34.87
C THR A 405 23.65 41.85 35.20
N PRO A 406 22.92 42.57 36.07
CA PRO A 406 23.29 43.94 36.41
C PRO A 406 24.52 43.96 37.32
N ALA A 407 25.39 44.92 37.05
CA ALA A 407 26.61 45.21 37.78
C ALA A 407 26.32 45.56 39.26
N LEU A 408 27.18 45.05 40.15
CA LEU A 408 27.26 45.44 41.55
C LEU A 408 27.86 46.86 41.65
N GLU A 409 27.17 47.80 42.27
CA GLU A 409 27.78 49.03 42.81
C GLU A 409 27.51 49.15 44.33
N PRO A 410 28.39 49.85 45.07
CA PRO A 410 28.68 49.56 46.47
C PRO A 410 27.76 50.30 47.46
N LEU A 411 27.38 49.62 48.54
CA LEU A 411 26.70 50.18 49.70
C LEU A 411 27.71 50.88 50.62
N LEU A 412 27.61 52.21 50.75
CA LEU A 412 28.20 52.96 51.85
C LEU A 412 27.11 53.52 52.78
N GLU A 413 27.18 53.05 54.03
CA GLU A 413 26.88 53.71 55.30
C GLU A 413 25.48 54.26 55.59
N ALA A 414 24.84 53.71 56.63
CA ALA A 414 24.96 54.27 57.99
C ALA A 414 24.01 53.54 58.95
N ASN A 415 24.56 52.82 59.94
CA ASN A 415 23.81 52.42 61.14
C ASN A 415 24.46 53.11 62.34
N ALA A 416 23.78 54.14 62.84
CA ALA A 416 24.04 54.71 64.15
C ALA A 416 23.49 53.74 65.22
N ILE A 417 24.34 53.31 66.14
CA ILE A 417 23.94 52.65 67.39
C ILE A 417 24.46 53.51 68.53
N HIS A 418 23.55 53.96 69.38
CA HIS A 418 23.82 54.76 70.55
C HIS A 418 23.15 54.10 71.77
N TYR A 419 23.97 53.60 72.70
CA TYR A 419 23.79 53.40 74.15
C TYR A 419 25.19 53.00 74.65
N GLY A 420 25.89 53.56 75.64
CA GLY A 420 25.54 54.42 76.76
C GLY A 420 25.98 53.74 78.07
N THR A 421 27.11 54.20 78.67
CA THR A 421 27.63 53.96 80.06
C THR A 421 28.01 52.50 80.44
N VAL A 422 29.09 52.18 81.16
CA VAL A 422 29.94 52.86 82.18
C VAL A 422 31.42 52.55 81.90
#